data_AF-M4Z7G0-F1
#
_entry.id   AF-M4Z7G0-F1
#
_cell.length_a   1.000
_cell.length_b   1.000
_cell.length_c   1.000
_cell.angle_alpha   90.00
_cell.angle_beta   90.00
_cell.angle_gamma   90.00
#
_symmetry.space_group_name_H-M   'P 1'
#
loop_
_entity.id
_entity.type
_entity.pdbx_description
1 polymer ?
#
loop_
_entity_poly.entity_id
_entity_poly.type
_entity_poly.pdbx_seq_one_letter_code
_entity_poly.pdbx_strand_id
1 'polypeptide(L)'
;MADSIVVSILGVTVTAAGLAFGLYQYRKNSEQASLTRRRERAVMATDQTKQFFSDDGVRFVMKVLDYGSVPSPTRPNQTFDVHQIPEALKIHWKDAPTETKEPISPEYVAIRTAFDDFLIWLERIEYLIKSDIVSEEGFGDLFSYWLVLLGEKPQPQDKVAHLSDAARKAIWSYIRSYQYNSVVQLFARYGRVGENGFVLRIQGQAHPPESAAPAQ
;
A
#
# COMPACT_ATOMS: atom_id res chain seq x y z
N MET A 1 -37.03 44.09 45.73
CA MET A 1 -35.66 43.94 45.16
C MET A 1 -35.07 42.53 45.32
N ALA A 2 -35.42 41.77 46.37
CA ALA A 2 -34.91 40.41 46.57
C ALA A 2 -35.34 39.37 45.50
N ASP A 3 -36.54 39.50 44.93
CA ASP A 3 -37.09 38.50 44.01
C ASP A 3 -36.36 38.41 42.65
N SER A 4 -35.74 39.50 42.17
CA SER A 4 -35.02 39.48 40.88
C SER A 4 -33.65 38.77 40.95
N ILE A 5 -33.04 38.73 42.14
CA ILE A 5 -31.73 38.11 42.36
C ILE A 5 -31.87 36.58 42.38
N VAL A 6 -32.93 36.07 43.02
CA VAL A 6 -33.18 34.62 43.12
C VAL A 6 -33.47 34.00 41.74
N VAL A 7 -34.26 34.68 40.91
CA VAL A 7 -34.58 34.22 39.54
C VAL A 7 -33.32 34.18 38.66
N SER A 8 -32.44 35.17 38.80
CA SER A 8 -31.20 35.25 38.03
C SER A 8 -30.20 34.14 38.39
N ILE A 9 -30.06 33.81 39.68
CA ILE A 9 -29.17 32.73 40.15
C ILE A 9 -29.68 31.36 39.67
N LEU A 10 -30.99 31.12 39.73
CA LEU A 10 -31.60 29.88 39.22
C LEU A 10 -31.35 29.70 37.71
N GLY A 11 -31.52 30.76 36.93
CA GLY A 11 -31.26 30.73 35.47
C GLY A 11 -29.81 30.37 35.12
N VAL A 12 -28.84 30.96 35.83
CA VAL A 12 -27.41 30.65 35.63
C VAL A 12 -27.09 29.21 36.01
N THR A 13 -27.68 28.70 37.10
CA THR A 13 -27.41 27.34 37.59
C THR A 13 -27.95 26.27 36.64
N VAL A 14 -29.17 26.46 36.11
CA VAL A 14 -29.76 25.55 35.12
C VAL A 14 -28.96 25.57 33.82
N THR A 15 -28.51 26.75 33.37
CA THR A 15 -27.67 26.88 32.16
C THR A 15 -26.33 26.18 32.33
N ALA A 16 -25.66 26.37 33.47
CA ALA A 16 -24.39 25.71 33.78
C ALA A 16 -24.54 24.18 33.85
N ALA A 17 -25.62 23.69 34.48
CA ALA A 17 -25.91 22.25 34.53
C ALA A 17 -26.18 21.68 33.13
N GLY A 18 -26.92 22.40 32.28
CA GLY A 18 -27.16 22.02 30.88
C GLY A 18 -25.88 21.93 30.06
N LEU A 19 -24.97 22.91 30.19
CA LEU A 19 -23.67 22.91 29.52
C LEU A 19 -22.78 21.75 30.00
N ALA A 20 -22.70 21.53 31.31
CA ALA A 20 -21.93 20.43 31.88
C ALA A 20 -22.44 19.07 31.40
N PHE A 21 -23.76 18.88 31.37
CA PHE A 21 -24.39 17.66 30.85
C PHE A 21 -24.12 17.48 29.35
N GLY A 22 -24.21 18.55 28.56
CA GLY A 22 -23.89 18.54 27.13
C GLY A 22 -22.44 18.12 26.85
N LEU A 23 -21.49 18.68 27.59
CA LEU A 23 -20.06 18.31 27.50
C LEU A 23 -19.80 16.86 27.92
N TYR A 24 -20.48 16.39 28.97
CA TYR A 24 -20.39 15.00 29.42
C TYR A 24 -20.90 14.02 28.34
N GLN A 25 -22.06 14.28 27.76
CA GLN A 25 -22.62 13.45 26.68
C GLN A 25 -21.74 13.49 25.43
N TYR A 26 -21.21 14.65 25.07
CA TYR A 26 -20.26 14.79 23.96
C TYR A 26 -19.02 13.91 24.18
N ARG A 27 -18.42 13.95 25.38
CA ARG A 27 -17.25 13.13 25.72
C ARG A 27 -17.56 11.63 25.62
N LYS A 28 -18.70 11.19 26.17
CA LYS A 28 -19.11 9.78 26.15
C LYS A 28 -19.37 9.27 24.72
N ASN A 29 -20.06 10.07 23.90
CA ASN A 29 -20.32 9.73 22.50
C ASN A 29 -19.03 9.72 21.66
N SER A 30 -18.10 10.65 21.92
CA SER A 30 -16.80 10.69 21.26
C SER A 30 -15.96 9.45 21.56
N GLU A 31 -15.95 8.99 22.81
CA GLU A 31 -15.24 7.77 23.22
C GLU A 31 -15.80 6.54 22.52
N GLN A 32 -17.13 6.35 22.53
CA GLN A 32 -17.79 5.24 21.83
C GLN A 32 -17.51 5.28 20.32
N ALA A 33 -17.60 6.45 19.69
CA ALA A 33 -17.27 6.62 18.27
C ALA A 33 -15.81 6.30 17.95
N SER A 34 -14.88 6.55 18.87
CA SER A 34 -13.46 6.17 18.70
C SER A 34 -13.26 4.65 18.76
N LEU A 35 -13.94 3.97 19.70
CA LEU A 35 -13.87 2.51 19.84
C LEU A 35 -14.50 1.80 18.64
N THR A 36 -15.64 2.28 18.15
CA THR A 36 -16.29 1.75 16.94
C THR A 36 -15.37 1.90 15.73
N ARG A 37 -14.79 3.08 15.50
CA ARG A 37 -13.84 3.28 14.39
C ARG A 37 -12.61 2.38 14.48
N ARG A 38 -12.06 2.17 15.68
CA ARG A 38 -10.94 1.24 15.88
C ARG A 38 -11.32 -0.20 15.53
N ARG A 39 -12.52 -0.64 15.95
CA ARG A 39 -13.04 -1.97 15.61
C ARG A 39 -13.26 -2.11 14.10
N GLU A 40 -13.91 -1.15 13.47
CA GLU A 40 -14.15 -1.14 12.02
C GLU A 40 -12.84 -1.20 11.24
N ARG A 41 -11.84 -0.41 11.63
CA ARG A 41 -10.49 -0.44 11.03
C ARG A 41 -9.82 -1.81 11.20
N ALA A 42 -9.90 -2.41 12.39
CA ALA A 42 -9.31 -3.73 12.63
C ALA A 42 -9.99 -4.84 11.81
N VAL A 43 -11.32 -4.78 11.66
CA VAL A 43 -12.08 -5.69 10.79
C VAL A 43 -11.67 -5.48 9.33
N MET A 44 -11.62 -4.23 8.86
CA MET A 44 -11.19 -3.91 7.50
C MET A 44 -9.76 -4.38 7.22
N ALA A 45 -8.82 -4.14 8.13
CA ALA A 45 -7.44 -4.63 8.01
C ALA A 45 -7.39 -6.16 7.91
N THR A 46 -8.16 -6.85 8.75
CA THR A 46 -8.25 -8.32 8.73
C THR A 46 -8.83 -8.84 7.42
N ASP A 47 -9.89 -8.22 6.91
CA ASP A 47 -10.54 -8.63 5.66
C ASP A 47 -9.65 -8.36 4.45
N GLN A 48 -8.98 -7.21 4.40
CA GLN A 48 -8.01 -6.91 3.34
C GLN A 48 -6.83 -7.89 3.37
N THR A 49 -6.34 -8.25 4.56
CA THR A 49 -5.27 -9.25 4.71
C THR A 49 -5.71 -10.63 4.23
N LYS A 50 -6.94 -11.05 4.57
CA LYS A 50 -7.49 -12.32 4.07
C LYS A 50 -7.62 -12.31 2.54
N GLN A 51 -8.13 -11.21 1.98
CA GLN A 51 -8.28 -11.07 0.52
C GLN A 51 -6.93 -11.17 -0.18
N PHE A 52 -5.91 -10.47 0.33
CA PHE A 52 -4.53 -10.55 -0.15
C PHE A 52 -4.03 -11.99 -0.23
N PHE A 53 -4.11 -12.74 0.86
CA PHE A 53 -3.62 -14.13 0.90
C PHE A 53 -4.49 -15.13 0.16
N SER A 54 -5.73 -14.76 -0.18
CA SER A 54 -6.65 -15.62 -0.95
C SER A 54 -6.57 -15.41 -2.46
N ASP A 55 -5.97 -14.30 -2.91
CA ASP A 55 -5.83 -13.96 -4.31
C ASP A 55 -4.87 -14.93 -5.02
N ASP A 56 -5.33 -15.58 -6.08
CA ASP A 56 -4.55 -16.62 -6.77
C ASP A 56 -3.28 -16.07 -7.43
N GLY A 57 -3.34 -14.83 -7.96
CA GLY A 57 -2.20 -14.14 -8.55
C GLY A 57 -1.14 -13.80 -7.49
N VAL A 58 -1.58 -13.24 -6.37
CA VAL A 58 -0.72 -12.98 -5.20
C VAL A 58 -0.06 -14.27 -4.71
N ARG A 59 -0.86 -15.33 -4.49
CA ARG A 59 -0.33 -16.62 -4.01
C ARG A 59 0.66 -17.23 -4.99
N PHE A 60 0.40 -17.11 -6.29
CA PHE A 60 1.33 -17.56 -7.31
C PHE A 60 2.67 -16.81 -7.19
N VAL A 61 2.64 -15.47 -7.20
CA VAL A 61 3.86 -14.64 -7.10
C VAL A 61 4.61 -14.93 -5.81
N MET A 62 3.91 -15.01 -4.67
CA MET A 62 4.54 -15.37 -3.40
C MET A 62 5.24 -16.72 -3.46
N LYS A 63 4.61 -17.75 -4.04
CA LYS A 63 5.26 -19.05 -4.20
C LYS A 63 6.47 -19.01 -5.13
N VAL A 64 6.39 -18.27 -6.23
CA VAL A 64 7.53 -18.07 -7.16
C VAL A 64 8.70 -17.46 -6.40
N LEU A 65 8.41 -16.42 -5.63
CA LEU A 65 9.43 -15.72 -4.85
C LEU A 65 9.99 -16.64 -3.77
N ASP A 66 9.15 -17.32 -2.99
CA ASP A 66 9.59 -18.12 -1.84
C ASP A 66 10.34 -19.41 -2.24
N TYR A 67 9.86 -20.10 -3.28
CA TYR A 67 10.36 -21.43 -3.67
C TYR A 67 11.30 -21.41 -4.88
N GLY A 68 11.34 -20.32 -5.63
CA GLY A 68 12.13 -20.22 -6.86
C GLY A 68 11.55 -20.98 -8.06
N SER A 69 10.80 -22.05 -7.85
CA SER A 69 10.15 -22.82 -8.93
C SER A 69 8.77 -23.33 -8.50
N VAL A 70 7.76 -23.14 -9.36
CA VAL A 70 6.36 -23.49 -9.09
C VAL A 70 5.69 -24.09 -10.34
N PRO A 71 4.59 -24.83 -10.21
CA PRO A 71 3.81 -25.26 -11.38
C PRO A 71 3.36 -24.06 -12.23
N SER A 72 3.47 -24.18 -13.55
CA SER A 72 3.06 -23.14 -14.49
C SER A 72 1.53 -22.94 -14.41
N PRO A 73 1.05 -21.69 -14.40
CA PRO A 73 -0.38 -21.39 -14.28
C PRO A 73 -1.17 -21.78 -15.55
N THR A 74 -0.47 -21.95 -16.67
CA THR A 74 -1.10 -22.24 -17.98
C THR A 74 -0.80 -23.66 -18.48
N ARG A 75 0.17 -24.36 -17.87
CA ARG A 75 0.67 -25.66 -18.35
C ARG A 75 0.89 -26.62 -17.18
N PRO A 76 0.01 -27.61 -16.96
CA PRO A 76 0.01 -28.44 -15.75
C PRO A 76 1.25 -29.34 -15.58
N ASN A 77 2.05 -29.54 -16.61
CA ASN A 77 3.27 -30.37 -16.59
C ASN A 77 4.56 -29.55 -16.77
N GLN A 78 4.48 -28.23 -16.65
CA GLN A 78 5.64 -27.35 -16.71
C GLN A 78 5.79 -26.57 -15.41
N THR A 79 7.01 -26.17 -15.11
CA THR A 79 7.33 -25.31 -13.98
C THR A 79 7.72 -23.94 -14.48
N PHE A 80 7.27 -22.91 -13.78
CA PHE A 80 7.79 -21.56 -13.90
C PHE A 80 8.89 -21.35 -12.85
N ASP A 81 10.06 -20.92 -13.32
CA ASP A 81 11.25 -20.66 -12.52
C ASP A 81 11.50 -19.15 -12.37
N VAL A 82 11.99 -18.73 -11.21
CA VAL A 82 12.33 -17.34 -10.88
C VAL A 82 13.33 -16.73 -11.88
N HIS A 83 14.18 -17.55 -12.51
CA HIS A 83 15.11 -17.14 -13.57
C HIS A 83 14.39 -16.71 -14.86
N GLN A 84 13.10 -17.04 -15.03
CA GLN A 84 12.28 -16.62 -16.16
C GLN A 84 11.59 -15.26 -15.92
N ILE A 85 11.61 -14.72 -14.69
CA ILE A 85 11.03 -13.40 -14.36
C ILE A 85 11.56 -12.28 -15.29
N PRO A 86 12.87 -12.17 -15.58
CA PRO A 86 13.38 -11.12 -16.46
C PRO A 86 12.74 -11.09 -17.85
N GLU A 87 12.50 -12.27 -18.43
CA GLU A 87 11.86 -12.36 -19.74
C GLU A 87 10.35 -12.16 -19.62
N ALA A 88 9.72 -12.77 -18.62
CA ALA A 88 8.28 -12.66 -18.40
C ALA A 88 7.84 -11.21 -18.15
N LEU A 89 8.63 -10.40 -17.43
CA LEU A 89 8.33 -9.00 -17.09
C LEU A 89 8.98 -7.97 -18.05
N LYS A 90 9.57 -8.41 -19.16
CA LYS A 90 10.23 -7.52 -20.13
C LYS A 90 9.27 -6.49 -20.73
N ILE A 91 9.67 -5.23 -20.82
CA ILE A 91 8.78 -4.15 -21.28
C ILE A 91 8.74 -4.12 -22.83
N HIS A 92 7.79 -4.86 -23.42
CA HIS A 92 7.74 -5.07 -24.88
C HIS A 92 7.47 -3.81 -25.72
N TRP A 93 7.02 -2.69 -25.14
CA TRP A 93 6.85 -1.44 -25.89
C TRP A 93 8.15 -0.62 -25.99
N LYS A 94 9.13 -0.85 -25.11
CA LYS A 94 10.36 -0.06 -25.04
C LYS A 94 11.48 -0.62 -25.92
N ASP A 95 11.50 -1.94 -26.13
CA ASP A 95 12.65 -2.65 -26.69
C ASP A 95 12.45 -3.18 -28.12
N ALA A 96 11.32 -2.88 -28.77
CA ALA A 96 10.97 -3.55 -30.02
C ALA A 96 10.93 -2.59 -31.22
N PRO A 97 11.77 -2.82 -32.25
CA PRO A 97 11.52 -2.31 -33.58
C PRO A 97 10.16 -2.82 -34.08
N THR A 98 9.43 -1.96 -34.77
CA THR A 98 8.00 -2.10 -35.10
C THR A 98 7.62 -3.30 -35.96
N GLU A 99 8.57 -4.07 -36.52
CA GLU A 99 8.29 -4.97 -37.64
C GLU A 99 8.33 -6.49 -37.37
N THR A 100 8.82 -6.97 -36.21
CA THR A 100 8.88 -8.42 -35.93
C THR A 100 8.65 -8.78 -34.45
N LYS A 101 7.51 -8.37 -33.88
CA LYS A 101 7.12 -8.86 -32.55
C LYS A 101 6.52 -10.25 -32.67
N GLU A 102 7.27 -11.27 -32.25
CA GLU A 102 6.67 -12.55 -31.90
C GLU A 102 5.56 -12.31 -30.86
N PRO A 103 4.42 -13.01 -30.95
CA PRO A 103 3.37 -12.90 -29.96
C PRO A 103 3.90 -13.32 -28.58
N ILE A 104 3.53 -12.56 -27.55
CA ILE A 104 3.88 -12.89 -26.17
C ILE A 104 3.28 -14.26 -25.84
N SER A 105 4.10 -15.18 -25.32
CA SER A 105 3.63 -16.49 -24.86
C SER A 105 2.46 -16.32 -23.87
N PRO A 106 1.37 -17.10 -23.98
CA PRO A 106 0.26 -17.07 -23.01
C PRO A 106 0.71 -17.25 -21.55
N GLU A 107 1.80 -17.99 -21.35
CA GLU A 107 2.42 -18.17 -20.04
C GLU A 107 2.95 -16.86 -19.47
N TYR A 108 3.66 -16.05 -20.26
CA TYR A 108 4.17 -14.74 -19.83
C TYR A 108 3.06 -13.73 -19.58
N VAL A 109 1.95 -13.83 -20.33
CA VAL A 109 0.74 -13.03 -20.03
C VAL A 109 0.21 -13.39 -18.65
N ALA A 110 0.03 -14.68 -18.34
CA ALA A 110 -0.46 -15.12 -17.04
C ALA A 110 0.46 -14.70 -15.88
N ILE A 111 1.78 -14.78 -16.08
CA ILE A 111 2.76 -14.33 -15.08
C ILE A 111 2.66 -12.83 -14.85
N ARG A 112 2.56 -12.02 -15.91
CA ARG A 112 2.36 -10.56 -15.77
C ARG A 112 1.10 -10.23 -15.01
N THR A 113 -0.02 -10.87 -15.37
CA THR A 113 -1.29 -10.68 -14.66
C THR A 113 -1.13 -10.98 -13.18
N ALA A 114 -0.48 -12.08 -12.81
CA ALA A 114 -0.24 -12.40 -11.41
C ALA A 114 0.65 -11.36 -10.69
N PHE A 115 1.68 -10.84 -11.37
CA PHE A 115 2.50 -9.73 -10.84
C PHE A 115 1.72 -8.43 -10.74
N ASP A 116 0.85 -8.12 -11.69
CA ASP A 116 -0.03 -6.94 -11.62
C ASP A 116 -0.97 -7.05 -10.41
N ASP A 117 -1.63 -8.20 -10.21
CA ASP A 117 -2.48 -8.45 -9.05
C ASP A 117 -1.70 -8.24 -7.74
N PHE A 118 -0.50 -8.81 -7.66
CA PHE A 118 0.39 -8.65 -6.52
C PHE A 118 0.77 -7.18 -6.25
N LEU A 119 1.16 -6.44 -7.30
CA LEU A 119 1.58 -5.04 -7.17
C LEU A 119 0.39 -4.11 -6.84
N ILE A 120 -0.78 -4.34 -7.42
CA ILE A 120 -2.03 -3.62 -7.10
C ILE A 120 -2.37 -3.79 -5.62
N TRP A 121 -2.22 -5.01 -5.11
CA TRP A 121 -2.42 -5.28 -3.69
C TRP A 121 -1.42 -4.53 -2.80
N LEU A 122 -0.14 -4.46 -3.18
CA LEU A 122 0.84 -3.65 -2.46
C LEU A 122 0.50 -2.15 -2.49
N GLU A 123 -0.06 -1.63 -3.59
CA GLU A 123 -0.54 -0.25 -3.63
C GLU A 123 -1.70 0.01 -2.66
N ARG A 124 -2.64 -0.94 -2.57
CA ARG A 124 -3.74 -0.88 -1.59
C ARG A 124 -3.21 -0.87 -0.17
N ILE A 125 -2.20 -1.67 0.13
CA ILE A 125 -1.58 -1.72 1.46
C ILE A 125 -0.98 -0.37 1.84
N GLU A 126 -0.24 0.30 0.94
CA GLU A 126 0.28 1.65 1.21
C GLU A 126 -0.86 2.64 1.49
N TYR A 127 -1.98 2.52 0.78
CA TYR A 127 -3.17 3.32 1.06
C TYR A 127 -3.78 3.03 2.45
N LEU A 128 -3.84 1.76 2.86
CA LEU A 128 -4.32 1.36 4.19
C LEU A 128 -3.42 1.90 5.32
N ILE A 129 -2.10 1.91 5.09
CA ILE A 129 -1.13 2.50 6.03
C ILE A 129 -1.35 4.01 6.12
N LYS A 130 -1.45 4.71 4.98
CA LYS A 130 -1.73 6.16 4.96
C LYS A 130 -3.05 6.54 5.63
N SER A 131 -4.03 5.63 5.60
CA SER A 131 -5.35 5.84 6.19
C SER A 131 -5.44 5.42 7.67
N ASP A 132 -4.32 5.03 8.29
CA ASP A 132 -4.26 4.58 9.69
C ASP A 132 -5.22 3.39 9.97
N ILE A 133 -5.40 2.54 8.96
CA ILE A 133 -6.15 1.28 9.05
C ILE A 133 -5.21 0.14 9.45
N VAL A 134 -4.01 0.14 8.85
CA VAL A 134 -2.90 -0.77 9.19
C VAL A 134 -1.75 0.08 9.73
N SER A 135 -1.14 -0.33 10.83
CA SER A 135 0.04 0.38 11.35
C SER A 135 1.26 0.07 10.48
N GLU A 136 2.12 1.08 10.30
CA GLU A 136 3.40 0.92 9.59
C GLU A 136 4.28 -0.17 10.21
N GLU A 137 4.37 -0.22 11.54
CA GLU A 137 5.10 -1.23 12.30
C GLU A 137 4.50 -2.64 12.09
N GLY A 138 3.18 -2.77 12.25
CA GLY A 138 2.51 -4.07 12.14
C GLY A 138 2.61 -4.67 10.73
N PHE A 139 2.54 -3.82 9.70
CA PHE A 139 2.84 -4.26 8.33
C PHE A 139 4.32 -4.64 8.18
N GLY A 140 5.23 -3.79 8.66
CA GLY A 140 6.67 -4.01 8.58
C GLY A 140 7.09 -5.35 9.18
N ASP A 141 6.53 -5.72 10.33
CA ASP A 141 6.79 -7.01 10.98
C ASP A 141 6.30 -8.18 10.13
N LEU A 142 5.03 -8.13 9.71
CA LEU A 142 4.38 -9.21 8.96
C LEU A 142 5.00 -9.42 7.57
N PHE A 143 5.42 -8.33 6.91
CA PHE A 143 5.94 -8.34 5.54
C PHE A 143 7.45 -8.14 5.44
N SER A 144 8.16 -8.14 6.58
CA SER A 144 9.61 -7.93 6.66
C SER A 144 10.39 -8.79 5.66
N TYR A 145 10.03 -10.06 5.55
CA TYR A 145 10.66 -10.99 4.61
C TYR A 145 10.53 -10.54 3.15
N TRP A 146 9.33 -10.21 2.68
CA TRP A 146 9.14 -9.77 1.28
C TRP A 146 9.71 -8.38 1.03
N LEU A 147 9.71 -7.48 2.02
CA LEU A 147 10.36 -6.18 1.92
C LEU A 147 11.88 -6.31 1.72
N VAL A 148 12.50 -7.24 2.43
CA VAL A 148 13.91 -7.61 2.24
C VAL A 148 14.12 -8.25 0.86
N LEU A 149 13.32 -9.27 0.55
CA LEU A 149 13.46 -10.06 -0.67
C LEU A 149 13.28 -9.22 -1.93
N LEU A 150 12.27 -8.36 -1.98
CA LEU A 150 11.91 -7.56 -3.16
C LEU A 150 12.54 -6.16 -3.17
N GLY A 151 13.27 -5.75 -2.13
CA GLY A 151 13.91 -4.43 -2.10
C GLY A 151 14.77 -4.16 -3.33
N GLU A 152 14.85 -2.93 -3.81
CA GLU A 152 15.61 -2.60 -5.04
C GLU A 152 17.11 -2.85 -4.87
N LYS A 153 17.61 -2.62 -3.66
CA LYS A 153 18.99 -2.88 -3.27
C LYS A 153 19.01 -3.98 -2.21
N PRO A 154 19.68 -5.12 -2.45
CA PRO A 154 20.02 -6.03 -1.38
C PRO A 154 20.97 -5.31 -0.42
N GLN A 155 20.72 -5.43 0.88
CA GLN A 155 21.59 -4.93 1.93
C GLN A 155 22.56 -6.07 2.36
N PRO A 156 23.76 -5.76 2.87
CA PRO A 156 24.75 -6.77 3.26
C PRO A 156 24.23 -7.82 4.26
N GLN A 157 23.25 -7.45 5.09
CA GLN A 157 22.61 -8.32 6.08
C GLN A 157 21.49 -9.19 5.51
N ASP A 158 21.05 -8.95 4.27
CA ASP A 158 19.93 -9.66 3.66
C ASP A 158 20.36 -11.08 3.27
N LYS A 159 19.87 -12.09 3.99
CA LYS A 159 20.19 -13.51 3.74
C LYS A 159 19.18 -14.18 2.81
N VAL A 160 18.87 -13.59 1.66
CA VAL A 160 17.85 -14.13 0.75
C VAL A 160 18.46 -14.58 -0.57
N ALA A 161 18.58 -15.89 -0.74
CA ALA A 161 19.47 -16.51 -1.73
C ALA A 161 18.81 -16.87 -3.08
N HIS A 162 17.48 -16.85 -3.20
CA HIS A 162 16.81 -17.39 -4.39
C HIS A 162 16.41 -16.32 -5.43
N LEU A 163 16.26 -15.05 -5.07
CA LEU A 163 15.94 -14.00 -6.05
C LEU A 163 17.21 -13.40 -6.64
N SER A 164 17.51 -13.76 -7.89
CA SER A 164 18.63 -13.19 -8.64
C SER A 164 18.52 -11.67 -8.82
N ASP A 165 19.67 -10.99 -8.93
CA ASP A 165 19.72 -9.55 -9.21
C ASP A 165 19.04 -9.18 -10.53
N ALA A 166 19.09 -10.08 -11.52
CA ALA A 166 18.39 -9.90 -12.80
C ALA A 166 16.86 -9.88 -12.61
N ALA A 167 16.32 -10.82 -11.83
CA ALA A 167 14.89 -10.86 -11.51
C ALA A 167 14.46 -9.64 -10.70
N ARG A 168 15.23 -9.27 -9.67
CA ARG A 168 15.00 -8.05 -8.88
C ARG A 168 14.96 -6.80 -9.77
N LYS A 169 15.95 -6.63 -10.64
CA LYS A 169 16.02 -5.51 -11.58
C LYS A 169 14.82 -5.49 -12.55
N ALA A 170 14.39 -6.66 -13.03
CA ALA A 170 13.22 -6.75 -13.91
C ALA A 170 11.92 -6.34 -13.21
N ILE A 171 11.70 -6.82 -11.98
CA ILE A 171 10.54 -6.42 -11.15
C ILE A 171 10.53 -4.90 -10.94
N TRP A 172 11.65 -4.30 -10.54
CA TRP A 172 11.72 -2.85 -10.33
C TRP A 172 11.57 -2.04 -11.62
N SER A 173 12.09 -2.54 -12.74
CA SER A 173 11.89 -1.93 -14.05
C SER A 173 10.41 -1.97 -14.45
N TYR A 174 9.72 -3.07 -14.16
CA TYR A 174 8.30 -3.24 -14.37
C TYR A 174 7.49 -2.27 -13.50
N ILE A 175 7.74 -2.25 -12.18
CA ILE A 175 7.12 -1.32 -11.21
C ILE A 175 7.18 0.12 -11.71
N ARG A 176 8.36 0.58 -12.13
CA ARG A 176 8.57 1.97 -12.59
C ARG A 176 7.91 2.24 -13.94
N SER A 177 7.94 1.28 -14.87
CA SER A 177 7.43 1.49 -16.22
C SER A 177 5.90 1.53 -16.26
N TYR A 178 5.24 0.77 -15.37
CA TYR A 178 3.78 0.78 -15.20
C TYR A 178 3.30 1.72 -14.09
N GLN A 179 4.21 2.53 -13.52
CA GLN A 179 3.89 3.59 -12.56
C GLN A 179 3.18 3.13 -11.28
N TYR A 180 3.58 1.98 -10.74
CA TYR A 180 3.16 1.48 -9.43
C TYR A 180 3.80 2.33 -8.29
N ASN A 181 3.48 3.62 -8.26
CA ASN A 181 4.13 4.64 -7.44
C ASN A 181 3.89 4.41 -5.94
N SER A 182 2.76 3.79 -5.57
CA SER A 182 2.50 3.48 -4.17
C SER A 182 3.35 2.31 -3.70
N VAL A 183 3.72 1.37 -4.58
CA VAL A 183 4.72 0.34 -4.27
C VAL A 183 6.09 0.97 -4.02
N VAL A 184 6.52 1.92 -4.86
CA VAL A 184 7.79 2.63 -4.63
C VAL A 184 7.78 3.34 -3.27
N GLN A 185 6.68 4.01 -2.92
CA GLN A 185 6.52 4.68 -1.62
C GLN A 185 6.54 3.68 -0.45
N LEU A 186 5.85 2.54 -0.61
CA LEU A 186 5.81 1.48 0.38
C LEU A 186 7.23 0.97 0.68
N PHE A 187 8.01 0.63 -0.34
CA PHE A 187 9.39 0.17 -0.12
C PHE A 187 10.30 1.28 0.40
N ALA A 188 10.08 2.55 -0.01
CA ALA A 188 10.87 3.68 0.46
C ALA A 188 10.68 3.92 1.96
N ARG A 189 9.45 3.74 2.46
CA ARG A 189 9.12 3.78 3.90
C ARG A 189 10.01 2.85 4.72
N TYR A 190 10.32 1.67 4.19
CA TYR A 190 11.17 0.69 4.86
C TYR A 190 12.65 0.74 4.45
N GLY A 191 13.10 1.80 3.75
CA GLY A 191 14.50 1.95 3.33
C GLY A 191 14.95 0.92 2.29
N ARG A 192 14.02 0.41 1.48
CA ARG A 192 14.26 -0.69 0.51
C ARG A 192 14.27 -0.23 -0.95
N VAL A 193 14.40 1.08 -1.20
CA VAL A 193 14.48 1.66 -2.55
C VAL A 193 15.90 2.17 -2.80
N GLY A 194 16.37 2.09 -4.04
CA GLY A 194 17.66 2.63 -4.45
C GLY A 194 17.72 4.15 -4.49
N GLU A 195 18.92 4.72 -4.55
CA GLU A 195 19.17 6.19 -4.55
C GLU A 195 18.42 6.94 -5.66
N ASN A 196 18.16 6.29 -6.79
CA ASN A 196 17.42 6.87 -7.91
C ASN A 196 15.89 6.82 -7.71
N GLY A 197 15.39 6.21 -6.64
CA GLY A 197 13.96 5.98 -6.43
C GLY A 197 13.15 7.22 -6.04
N PHE A 198 13.79 8.24 -5.50
CA PHE A 198 13.11 9.46 -5.08
C PHE A 198 12.96 10.52 -6.18
N VAL A 199 13.59 10.33 -7.35
CA VAL A 199 13.60 11.33 -8.43
C VAL A 199 12.22 11.52 -9.08
N LEU A 200 11.25 10.63 -8.81
CA LEU A 200 9.89 10.75 -9.37
C LEU A 200 8.98 11.78 -8.66
N ARG A 201 9.45 12.54 -7.65
CA ARG A 201 8.55 13.32 -6.77
C ARG A 201 8.66 14.86 -6.76
N ILE A 202 9.39 15.52 -7.66
CA ILE A 202 9.44 17.02 -7.64
C ILE A 202 8.94 17.72 -8.93
N GLN A 203 8.69 17.03 -10.04
CA GLN A 203 8.28 17.72 -11.28
C GLN A 203 6.76 17.80 -11.54
N GLY A 204 5.88 17.23 -10.70
CA GLY A 204 4.46 17.07 -11.06
C GLY A 204 3.40 17.78 -10.21
N GLN A 205 3.69 18.25 -9.00
CA GLN A 205 2.68 18.87 -8.11
C GLN A 205 3.27 20.01 -7.26
N ALA A 206 3.78 21.04 -7.92
CA ALA A 206 3.69 22.38 -7.33
C ALA A 206 2.31 22.92 -7.73
N HIS A 207 1.30 22.71 -6.88
CA HIS A 207 0.13 23.59 -6.93
C HIS A 207 0.67 25.00 -6.64
N PRO A 208 0.53 25.96 -7.56
CA PRO A 208 0.83 27.34 -7.21
C PRO A 208 -0.03 27.71 -6.00
N PRO A 209 0.51 28.45 -5.02
CA PRO A 209 -0.31 28.95 -3.92
C PRO A 209 -1.51 29.67 -4.53
N GLU A 210 -2.70 29.22 -4.16
CA GLU A 210 -3.96 29.86 -4.48
C GLU A 210 -3.83 31.33 -4.06
N SER A 211 -3.69 32.20 -5.06
CA SER A 211 -3.55 33.64 -4.84
C SER A 211 -4.78 34.10 -4.08
N ALA A 212 -4.60 34.50 -2.83
CA ALA A 212 -5.64 35.15 -2.05
C ALA A 212 -6.17 36.36 -2.86
N ALA A 213 -7.44 36.31 -3.25
CA ALA A 213 -8.11 37.43 -3.86
C ALA A 213 -8.20 38.58 -2.82
N PRO A 214 -7.90 39.83 -3.21
CA PRO A 214 -8.10 40.97 -2.32
C PRO A 214 -9.60 41.18 -2.08
N ALA A 215 -9.99 41.33 -0.82
CA ALA A 215 -11.31 41.78 -0.43
C ALA A 215 -11.55 43.21 -0.96
N GLN A 216 -12.71 43.42 -1.59
CA GLN A 216 -13.23 44.74 -1.97
C GLN A 216 -14.06 45.34 -0.84
#